data_AF-A0A925F1Y2-F1
#
_entry.id   AF-A0A925F1Y2-F1
#
_cell.length_a   1.000
_cell.length_b   1.000
_cell.length_c   1.000
_cell.angle_alpha   90.00
_cell.angle_beta   90.00
_cell.angle_gamma   90.00
#
_symmetry.space_group_name_H-M   'P 1'
#
loop_
_entity.id
_entity.type
_entity.pdbx_description
1 polymer ?
#
loop_
_entity_poly.entity_id
_entity_poly.type
_entity_poly.pdbx_seq_one_letter_code
_entity_poly.pdbx_strand_id
1 'polypeptide(L)'
;METILIPVEKEIKQWMKEAMKEYFEETKSSNNAELAGNEPLVSRKEIASFLDISLVTLHDWIKRGLPSHKQRGRVYFMRSEVLEHIKMKQLEK
;
A
#
# COMPACT_ATOMS: atom_id res chain seq x y z
N MET A 1 -0.07 49.72 -14.56
CA MET A 1 -1.43 49.21 -14.31
C MET A 1 -1.36 47.71 -14.46
N GLU A 2 -1.50 46.97 -13.36
CA GLU A 2 -1.40 45.52 -13.36
C GLU A 2 -2.69 44.93 -13.94
N THR A 3 -2.62 44.43 -15.16
CA THR A 3 -3.74 43.76 -15.82
C THR A 3 -3.92 42.39 -15.18
N ILE A 4 -4.91 42.26 -14.30
CA ILE A 4 -5.35 40.98 -13.76
C ILE A 4 -5.90 40.17 -14.94
N LEU A 5 -5.10 39.25 -15.45
CA LEU A 5 -5.50 38.24 -16.44
C LEU A 5 -6.43 37.26 -15.73
N ILE A 6 -7.75 37.50 -15.81
CA ILE A 6 -8.76 36.54 -15.36
C ILE A 6 -8.74 35.38 -16.35
N PRO A 7 -8.33 34.17 -15.95
CA PRO A 7 -8.30 33.03 -16.85
C PRO A 7 -9.72 32.70 -17.31
N VAL A 8 -9.87 32.35 -18.59
CA VAL A 8 -11.16 32.00 -19.17
C VAL A 8 -11.69 30.73 -18.47
N GLU A 9 -13.00 30.59 -18.29
CA GLU A 9 -13.64 29.49 -17.53
C GLU A 9 -13.13 28.08 -17.91
N LYS A 10 -12.70 27.89 -19.17
CA LYS A 10 -12.12 26.64 -19.66
C LYS A 10 -10.74 26.34 -19.07
N GLU A 11 -9.90 27.34 -18.89
CA GLU A 11 -8.54 27.20 -18.34
C GLU A 11 -8.60 26.83 -16.87
N ILE A 12 -9.52 27.44 -16.11
CA ILE A 12 -9.76 27.09 -14.70
C ILE A 12 -10.18 25.62 -14.58
N LYS A 13 -11.11 25.16 -15.42
CA LYS A 13 -11.54 23.74 -15.41
C LYS A 13 -10.40 22.79 -15.77
N GLN A 14 -9.52 23.19 -16.69
CA GLN A 14 -8.39 22.38 -17.11
C GLN A 14 -7.34 22.28 -15.99
N TRP A 15 -6.95 23.40 -15.38
CA TRP A 15 -6.04 23.41 -14.23
C TRP A 15 -6.60 22.66 -13.04
N MET A 16 -7.90 22.80 -12.76
CA MET A 16 -8.54 22.08 -11.67
C MET A 16 -8.57 20.57 -11.94
N LYS A 17 -8.84 20.14 -13.18
CA LYS A 17 -8.81 18.73 -13.57
C LYS A 17 -7.40 18.16 -13.53
N GLU A 18 -6.40 18.95 -13.87
CA GLU A 18 -4.99 18.56 -13.88
C GLU A 18 -4.45 18.43 -12.45
N ALA A 19 -4.71 19.40 -11.58
CA ALA A 19 -4.41 19.30 -10.15
C ALA A 19 -5.12 18.10 -9.52
N MET A 20 -6.41 17.91 -9.79
CA MET A 20 -7.16 16.78 -9.24
C MET A 20 -6.64 15.44 -9.77
N LYS A 21 -6.17 15.38 -11.02
CA LYS A 21 -5.54 14.18 -11.60
C LYS A 21 -4.20 13.88 -10.95
N GLU A 22 -3.38 14.90 -10.69
CA GLU A 22 -2.10 14.77 -9.98
C GLU A 22 -2.32 14.20 -8.56
N TYR A 23 -3.24 14.79 -7.79
CA TYR A 23 -3.60 14.26 -6.47
C TYR A 23 -4.17 12.84 -6.52
N PHE A 24 -4.95 12.50 -7.56
CA PHE A 24 -5.58 11.18 -7.69
C PHE A 24 -4.59 10.10 -8.18
N GLU A 25 -3.61 10.45 -9.03
CA GLU A 25 -2.55 9.53 -9.45
C GLU A 25 -1.55 9.27 -8.30
N GLU A 26 -1.28 10.27 -7.46
CA GLU A 26 -0.45 10.13 -6.27
C GLU A 26 -1.14 9.26 -5.19
N THR A 27 -2.47 9.36 -5.04
CA THR A 27 -3.23 8.46 -4.16
C THR A 27 -3.52 7.09 -4.76
N LYS A 28 -3.68 6.93 -6.09
CA LYS A 28 -3.81 5.62 -6.74
C LYS A 28 -2.53 4.80 -6.66
N SER A 29 -1.36 5.44 -6.78
CA SER A 29 -0.08 4.76 -6.58
C SER A 29 0.06 4.19 -5.16
N SER A 30 -0.60 4.79 -4.17
CA SER A 30 -0.63 4.29 -2.78
C SER A 30 -1.73 3.25 -2.51
N ASN A 31 -2.69 3.07 -3.42
CA ASN A 31 -3.84 2.17 -3.30
C ASN A 31 -3.87 1.15 -4.44
N ASN A 32 -2.77 0.41 -4.60
CA ASN A 32 -2.71 -0.76 -5.48
C ASN A 32 -3.50 -1.95 -4.88
N ALA A 33 -4.76 -1.69 -4.52
CA ALA A 33 -5.72 -2.66 -3.97
C ALA A 33 -6.36 -3.54 -5.07
N GLU A 34 -5.93 -3.41 -6.33
CA GLU A 34 -6.47 -4.18 -7.46
C GLU A 34 -5.65 -5.43 -7.81
N LEU A 35 -4.70 -5.87 -6.96
CA LEU A 35 -3.96 -7.13 -7.14
C LEU A 35 -4.39 -8.26 -6.19
N ALA A 36 -5.57 -8.16 -5.58
CA ALA A 36 -6.11 -9.18 -4.67
C ALA A 36 -6.38 -10.56 -5.33
N GLY A 37 -6.32 -10.67 -6.67
CA GLY A 37 -6.63 -11.91 -7.39
C GLY A 37 -5.45 -12.85 -7.67
N ASN A 38 -4.20 -12.42 -7.53
CA ASN A 38 -3.05 -13.21 -8.00
C ASN A 38 -1.73 -12.87 -7.30
N GLU A 39 -1.77 -12.53 -6.00
CA GLU A 39 -0.53 -12.27 -5.29
C GLU A 39 0.30 -13.56 -5.11
N PRO A 40 1.57 -13.58 -5.56
CA PRO A 40 2.44 -14.71 -5.34
C PRO A 40 2.72 -14.87 -3.85
N LEU A 41 2.58 -16.11 -3.36
CA LEU A 41 3.00 -16.50 -2.01
C LEU A 41 4.50 -16.28 -1.85
N VAL A 42 4.89 -15.42 -0.92
CA VAL A 42 6.30 -15.12 -0.64
C VAL A 42 6.81 -15.93 0.54
N SER A 43 8.12 -16.22 0.53
CA SER A 43 8.78 -16.94 1.60
C SER A 43 9.04 -16.04 2.83
N ARG A 44 9.35 -16.66 3.98
CA ARG A 44 9.74 -15.94 5.22
C ARG A 44 10.89 -14.95 5.02
N LYS A 45 11.87 -15.29 4.17
CA LYS A 45 13.04 -14.43 3.94
C LYS A 45 12.63 -13.17 3.17
N GLU A 46 11.83 -13.35 2.14
CA GLU A 46 11.38 -12.24 1.29
C GLU A 46 10.48 -11.27 2.05
N ILE A 47 9.54 -11.76 2.87
CA ILE A 47 8.67 -10.87 3.65
C ILE A 47 9.45 -10.13 4.74
N ALA A 48 10.46 -10.78 5.34
CA ALA A 48 11.33 -10.14 6.32
C ALA A 48 12.17 -9.02 5.67
N SER A 49 12.74 -9.27 4.49
CA SER A 49 13.43 -8.25 3.70
C SER A 49 12.50 -7.14 3.24
N PHE A 50 11.26 -7.45 2.86
CA PHE A 50 10.28 -6.47 2.42
C PHE A 50 9.86 -5.52 3.55
N LEU A 51 9.68 -6.04 4.77
CA LEU A 51 9.33 -5.26 5.95
C LEU A 51 10.55 -4.62 6.64
N ASP A 52 11.76 -4.90 6.14
CA ASP A 52 13.05 -4.54 6.75
C ASP A 52 13.16 -4.94 8.23
N ILE A 53 12.76 -6.18 8.54
CA ILE A 53 12.81 -6.76 9.89
C ILE A 53 13.64 -8.03 9.94
N SER A 54 14.09 -8.39 11.15
CA SER A 54 14.75 -9.67 11.37
C SER A 54 13.78 -10.85 11.27
N LEU A 55 14.29 -12.04 10.91
CA LEU A 55 13.52 -13.29 10.91
C LEU A 55 12.96 -13.64 12.31
N VAL A 56 13.65 -13.22 13.37
CA VAL A 56 13.21 -13.43 14.75
C VAL A 56 11.99 -12.55 15.06
N THR A 57 12.01 -11.30 14.61
CA THR A 57 10.86 -10.37 14.70
C THR A 57 9.66 -10.92 13.93
N LEU A 58 9.87 -11.40 12.70
CA LEU A 58 8.81 -12.04 11.91
C LEU A 58 8.23 -13.26 12.64
N HIS A 59 9.07 -14.09 13.26
CA HIS A 59 8.62 -15.25 14.02
C HIS A 59 7.79 -14.87 15.25
N ASP A 60 8.17 -13.80 15.96
CA ASP A 60 7.40 -13.24 17.05
C ASP A 60 6.04 -12.71 16.57
N TRP A 61 5.98 -12.05 15.41
CA TRP A 61 4.71 -11.58 14.83
C TRP A 61 3.78 -12.72 14.43
N ILE A 62 4.31 -13.81 13.86
CA ILE A 62 3.53 -15.03 13.59
C ILE A 62 2.94 -15.58 14.90
N LYS A 63 3.71 -15.61 15.99
CA LYS A 63 3.21 -16.02 17.32
C LYS A 63 2.12 -15.09 17.85
N ARG A 64 2.21 -13.79 17.55
CA ARG A 64 1.21 -12.77 17.90
C ARG A 64 -0.03 -12.78 17.01
N GLY A 65 -0.10 -13.64 16.00
CA GLY A 65 -1.28 -13.79 15.13
C GLY A 65 -1.17 -13.18 13.74
N LEU A 66 0.04 -12.88 13.24
CA LEU A 66 0.23 -12.44 11.85
C LEU A 66 -0.28 -13.53 10.88
N PRO A 67 -1.10 -13.18 9.85
CA PRO A 67 -1.62 -14.14 8.88
C PRO A 67 -0.48 -14.85 8.15
N SER A 68 -0.57 -16.17 8.05
CA SER A 68 0.45 -17.00 7.40
C SER A 68 -0.14 -18.29 6.82
N HIS A 69 0.34 -18.67 5.64
CA HIS A 69 -0.14 -19.82 4.87
C HIS A 69 0.83 -20.99 5.01
N LYS A 70 0.38 -22.10 5.59
CA LYS A 70 1.18 -23.33 5.72
C LYS A 70 0.94 -24.25 4.53
N GLN A 71 1.97 -24.48 3.73
CA GLN A 71 1.94 -25.45 2.62
C GLN A 71 3.08 -26.47 2.77
N ARG A 72 2.72 -27.75 2.91
CA ARG A 72 3.67 -28.88 2.99
C ARG A 72 4.81 -28.65 4.01
N GLY A 73 4.47 -28.12 5.19
CA GLY A 73 5.43 -27.84 6.29
C GLY A 73 6.23 -26.54 6.16
N ARG A 74 6.13 -25.83 5.02
CA ARG A 74 6.71 -24.49 4.84
C ARG A 74 5.64 -23.42 5.08
N VAL A 75 6.08 -22.24 5.55
CA VAL A 75 5.19 -21.10 5.78
C VAL A 75 5.47 -20.03 4.75
N TYR A 76 4.39 -19.57 4.13
CA TYR A 76 4.35 -18.52 3.13
C TYR A 76 3.44 -17.38 3.58
N PHE A 77 3.55 -16.24 2.92
CA PHE A 77 2.81 -15.03 3.23
C PHE A 77 2.23 -14.43 1.96
N MET A 78 1.06 -13.81 2.07
CA MET A 78 0.55 -12.86 1.08
C MET A 78 0.94 -11.46 1.53
N ARG A 79 1.40 -10.62 0.59
CA ARG A 79 1.89 -9.28 0.94
C ARG A 79 0.74 -8.39 1.38
N SER A 80 -0.37 -8.45 0.65
CA SER A 80 -1.60 -7.71 0.95
C SER A 80 -2.11 -8.02 2.35
N GLU A 81 -2.28 -9.30 2.72
CA GLU A 81 -2.79 -9.68 4.04
C GLU A 81 -1.88 -9.18 5.19
N VAL A 82 -0.56 -9.28 5.01
CA VAL A 82 0.41 -8.80 6.01
C VAL A 82 0.33 -7.29 6.15
N LEU A 83 0.26 -6.55 5.05
CA LEU A 83 0.14 -5.09 5.05
C LEU A 83 -1.18 -4.62 5.67
N GLU A 84 -2.29 -5.27 5.33
CA GLU A 84 -3.61 -5.00 5.90
C GLU A 84 -3.61 -5.24 7.41
N HIS A 85 -3.06 -6.37 7.87
CA HIS A 85 -2.97 -6.67 9.29
C HIS A 85 -2.16 -5.63 10.06
N ILE A 86 -1.02 -5.20 9.50
CA ILE A 86 -0.18 -4.16 10.11
C ILE A 86 -0.93 -2.82 10.16
N LYS A 87 -1.61 -2.43 9.07
CA LYS A 87 -2.41 -1.19 9.02
C LYS A 87 -3.54 -1.20 10.05
N MET A 88 -4.31 -2.28 10.15
CA MET A 88 -5.39 -2.40 11.13
C MET A 88 -4.85 -2.24 12.56
N LYS A 89 -3.74 -2.90 12.88
CA LYS A 89 -3.14 -2.85 14.22
C LYS A 89 -2.55 -1.47 14.58
N GLN A 90 -2.15 -0.67 13.60
CA GLN A 90 -1.74 0.73 13.81
C GLN A 90 -2.94 1.65 14.07
N LEU A 91 -4.11 1.32 13.53
CA LEU A 91 -5.32 2.13 13.68
C LEU A 91 -6.05 1.91 15.02
N GLU A 92 -5.83 0.76 15.66
CA GLU A 92 -6.38 0.41 16.97
C GLU A 92 -5.60 1.02 18.16
N LYS A 93 -4.55 1.81 17.90
CA LYS A 93 -3.63 2.33 18.92
C LYS A 93 -3.73 3.85 19.05
#